data_AF-A0A2V7W262-F1
#
_entry.id   AF-A0A2V7W262-F1
#
_cell.length_a   1.000
_cell.length_b   1.000
_cell.length_c   1.000
_cell.angle_alpha   90.00
_cell.angle_beta   90.00
_cell.angle_gamma   90.00
#
_symmetry.space_group_name_H-M   'P 1'
#
loop_
_entity.id
_entity.type
_entity.pdbx_description
1 polymer ?
#
loop_
_entity_poly.entity_id
_entity_poly.type
_entity_poly.pdbx_seq_one_letter_code
_entity_poly.pdbx_strand_id
1 'polypeptide(L)'
;MDKELITRLYFAYNANSGTLAAIVDSAKKLLSINGCPLCALTHSLAGEKAEWKTCRDTIGVPVDYVHKDELTAEMKAAVGSEPLPCVLARTRNSLVLLLTADTIRRCNGSLADLRGRLNIHAAMRNLAFPNETDTVSSIPVVAEVEAARARLIRTQPARVSVPQEEGEREFSGQG
;
A
#
# COMPACT_ATOMS: atom_id res chain seq x y z
N MET A 1 -13.41 -1.48 -15.89
CA MET A 1 -13.45 -0.16 -15.25
C MET A 1 -12.05 0.12 -14.78
N ASP A 2 -11.41 1.15 -15.35
CA ASP A 2 -10.04 1.49 -14.98
C ASP A 2 -10.04 2.08 -13.58
N LYS A 3 -9.08 1.67 -12.74
CA LYS A 3 -8.93 2.20 -11.38
C LYS A 3 -8.26 3.57 -11.45
N GLU A 4 -8.70 4.50 -10.60
CA GLU A 4 -8.02 5.79 -10.49
C GLU A 4 -6.82 5.67 -9.52
N LEU A 5 -5.67 6.22 -9.91
CA LEU A 5 -4.47 6.15 -9.09
C LEU A 5 -4.50 7.17 -7.96
N ILE A 6 -4.19 6.71 -6.75
CA ILE A 6 -3.94 7.55 -5.60
C ILE A 6 -2.59 8.22 -5.79
N THR A 7 -2.54 9.54 -5.70
CA THR A 7 -1.29 10.31 -5.84
C THR A 7 -0.75 10.77 -4.49
N ARG A 8 -1.59 10.83 -3.45
CA ARG A 8 -1.23 11.26 -2.08
C ARG A 8 -2.28 10.84 -1.07
N LEU A 9 -1.88 10.62 0.17
CA LEU A 9 -2.78 10.49 1.31
C LEU A 9 -2.67 11.66 2.27
N TYR A 10 -3.80 12.09 2.83
CA TYR A 10 -3.85 13.05 3.93
C TYR A 10 -4.40 12.37 5.18
N PHE A 11 -3.60 12.37 6.23
CA PHE A 11 -3.94 11.82 7.54
C PHE A 11 -4.43 12.98 8.40
N ALA A 12 -5.76 13.12 8.48
CA ALA A 12 -6.41 14.18 9.20
C ALA A 12 -6.60 13.80 10.67
N TYR A 13 -5.87 14.46 11.57
CA TYR A 13 -5.92 14.22 13.01
C TYR A 13 -7.07 14.99 13.66
N ASN A 14 -7.66 14.41 14.70
CA ASN A 14 -8.58 15.14 15.59
C ASN A 14 -7.80 15.93 16.66
N ALA A 15 -6.88 16.77 16.21
CA ALA A 15 -6.04 17.64 17.05
C ALA A 15 -5.79 18.94 16.29
N ASN A 16 -5.44 20.02 17.00
CA ASN A 16 -5.07 21.30 16.38
C ASN A 16 -3.55 21.36 16.13
N SER A 17 -3.12 22.08 15.11
CA SER A 17 -1.73 22.23 14.67
C SER A 17 -0.71 22.55 15.79
N GLY A 18 -1.06 23.48 16.69
CA GLY A 18 -0.21 23.83 17.84
C GLY A 18 -0.25 22.83 19.00
N THR A 19 -1.26 21.94 19.04
CA THR A 19 -1.38 20.95 20.12
C THR A 19 -0.49 19.74 19.91
N LEU A 20 -0.13 19.39 18.65
CA LEU A 20 0.78 18.27 18.36
C LEU A 20 2.21 18.54 18.84
N ALA A 21 2.70 19.77 18.65
CA ALA A 21 3.98 20.22 19.22
C ALA A 21 3.96 20.26 20.76
N ALA A 22 2.81 20.56 21.36
CA ALA A 22 2.62 20.53 22.81
C ALA A 22 2.46 19.11 23.40
N ILE A 23 2.37 18.05 22.57
CA ILE A 23 2.37 16.64 23.00
C ILE A 23 3.74 16.25 23.60
N VAL A 24 4.79 17.04 23.37
CA VAL A 24 6.12 16.75 23.90
C VAL A 24 6.17 16.91 25.43
N ASP A 25 5.39 17.79 26.05
CA ASP A 25 5.78 18.39 27.35
C ASP A 25 4.84 18.21 28.56
N SER A 26 3.76 17.40 28.52
CA SER A 26 2.79 17.37 29.65
C SER A 26 1.95 16.10 29.80
N ALA A 27 1.42 15.83 31.01
CA ALA A 27 0.51 14.72 31.32
C ALA A 27 -0.78 14.64 30.46
N LYS A 28 -1.16 15.73 29.76
CA LYS A 28 -2.22 15.75 28.73
C LYS A 28 -1.93 14.85 27.51
N LYS A 29 -0.69 14.40 27.37
CA LYS A 29 -0.15 13.51 26.34
C LYS A 29 -0.80 12.12 26.32
N LEU A 30 -1.03 11.51 27.49
CA LEU A 30 -1.69 10.21 27.56
C LEU A 30 -3.17 10.31 27.17
N LEU A 31 -3.85 11.37 27.61
CA LEU A 31 -5.28 11.60 27.32
C LEU A 31 -5.53 11.96 25.85
N SER A 32 -4.67 12.77 25.23
CA SER A 32 -4.81 13.16 23.81
C SER A 32 -4.44 12.02 22.85
N ILE A 33 -3.42 11.21 23.17
CA ILE A 33 -3.07 10.02 22.39
C ILE A 33 -4.17 8.96 22.50
N ASN A 34 -4.69 8.70 23.71
CA ASN A 34 -5.75 7.72 23.92
C ASN A 34 -7.12 8.16 23.36
N GLY A 35 -7.36 9.47 23.23
CA GLY A 35 -8.59 10.02 22.64
C GLY A 35 -8.62 10.07 21.12
N CYS A 36 -7.48 9.84 20.45
CA CYS A 36 -7.32 9.93 19.00
C CYS A 36 -6.69 8.63 18.46
N PRO A 37 -7.48 7.71 17.89
CA PRO A 37 -6.97 6.42 17.41
C PRO A 37 -5.82 6.53 16.40
N LEU A 38 -5.87 7.55 15.53
CA LEU A 38 -4.80 7.81 14.55
C LEU A 38 -3.52 8.33 15.23
N CYS A 39 -3.65 9.14 16.27
CA CYS A 39 -2.52 9.63 17.05
C CYS A 39 -1.84 8.45 17.78
N ALA A 40 -2.63 7.54 18.38
CA ALA A 40 -2.11 6.33 19.02
C ALA A 40 -1.40 5.38 18.04
N LEU A 41 -1.85 5.32 16.78
CA LEU A 41 -1.20 4.52 15.73
C LEU A 41 0.15 5.11 15.29
N THR A 42 0.25 6.44 15.23
CA THR A 42 1.36 7.14 14.57
C THR A 42 2.42 7.68 15.54
N HIS A 43 2.03 7.98 16.78
CA HIS A 43 2.87 8.63 17.78
C HIS A 43 2.94 7.84 19.09
N SER A 44 4.05 8.04 19.79
CA SER A 44 4.33 7.57 21.14
C SER A 44 4.63 8.76 22.05
N LEU A 45 4.96 8.49 23.31
CA LEU A 45 5.41 9.55 24.20
C LEU A 45 6.74 10.19 23.74
N ALA A 46 7.53 9.54 22.91
CA ALA A 46 8.80 10.08 22.42
C ALA A 46 8.68 10.79 21.06
N GLY A 47 7.47 10.88 20.49
CA GLY A 47 7.24 11.42 19.14
C GLY A 47 6.76 10.35 18.17
N GLU A 48 6.99 10.57 16.87
CA GLU A 48 6.59 9.66 15.79
C GLU A 48 7.18 8.24 16.00
N LYS A 49 6.34 7.20 15.87
CA LYS A 49 6.78 5.80 16.02
C LYS A 49 7.66 5.38 14.83
N ALA A 50 8.74 4.64 15.10
CA ALA A 50 9.64 4.16 14.05
C ALA A 50 8.95 3.18 13.09
N GLU A 51 8.04 2.35 13.62
CA GLU A 51 7.22 1.42 12.84
C GLU A 51 6.25 2.18 11.94
N TRP A 52 5.70 3.29 12.42
CA TRP A 52 4.85 4.15 11.60
C TRP A 52 5.64 4.83 10.49
N LYS A 53 6.83 5.36 10.78
CA LYS A 53 7.72 5.94 9.77
C LYS A 53 8.02 4.93 8.66
N THR A 54 8.37 3.70 9.03
CA THR A 54 8.60 2.60 8.06
C THR A 54 7.36 2.28 7.25
N CYS A 55 6.19 2.19 7.89
CA CYS A 55 4.91 1.98 7.20
C CYS A 55 4.63 3.10 6.20
N ARG A 56 4.76 4.37 6.63
CA ARG A 56 4.56 5.56 5.81
C ARG A 56 5.45 5.54 4.57
N ASP A 57 6.73 5.28 4.75
CA ASP A 57 7.71 5.30 3.68
C ASP A 57 7.49 4.14 2.67
N THR A 58 6.74 3.10 3.06
CA THR A 58 6.38 1.94 2.23
C THR A 58 4.94 1.95 1.71
N ILE A 59 4.15 2.98 1.99
CA ILE A 59 2.78 3.11 1.45
C ILE A 59 2.78 3.28 -0.08
N GLY A 60 3.86 3.86 -0.63
CA GLY A 60 4.05 4.00 -2.08
C GLY A 60 3.45 5.28 -2.67
N VAL A 61 2.90 6.15 -1.83
CA VAL A 61 2.51 7.52 -2.17
C VAL A 61 2.90 8.46 -1.04
N PRO A 62 3.14 9.76 -1.31
CA PRO A 62 3.34 10.75 -0.27
C PRO A 62 2.20 10.75 0.76
N VAL A 63 2.56 10.94 2.03
CA VAL A 63 1.64 11.04 3.15
C VAL A 63 1.86 12.38 3.84
N ASP A 64 0.81 13.21 3.90
CA ASP A 64 0.82 14.47 4.63
C ASP A 64 -0.05 14.36 5.89
N TYR A 65 0.37 15.08 6.92
CA TYR A 65 -0.38 15.25 8.16
C TYR A 65 -1.18 16.54 8.09
N VAL A 66 -2.45 16.45 8.46
CA VAL A 66 -3.36 17.59 8.48
C VAL A 66 -4.05 17.63 9.84
N HIS A 67 -4.04 18.77 10.49
CA HIS A 67 -4.77 18.97 11.72
C HIS A 67 -6.20 19.43 11.45
N LYS A 68 -7.08 19.30 12.44
CA LYS A 68 -8.50 19.68 12.32
C LYS A 68 -8.69 21.11 11.85
N ASP A 69 -7.86 22.03 12.34
CA ASP A 69 -7.85 23.45 12.01
C ASP A 69 -7.23 23.76 10.64
N GLU A 70 -6.49 22.82 10.06
CA GLU A 70 -5.81 22.96 8.76
C GLU A 70 -6.64 22.39 7.59
N LEU A 71 -7.80 21.78 7.86
CA LEU A 71 -8.67 21.23 6.83
C LEU A 71 -9.18 22.33 5.88
N THR A 72 -8.81 22.22 4.60
CA THR A 72 -9.29 23.09 3.53
C THR A 72 -10.78 22.89 3.28
N ALA A 73 -11.42 23.82 2.54
CA ALA A 73 -12.82 23.69 2.16
C ALA A 73 -13.09 22.39 1.37
N GLU A 74 -12.19 22.02 0.46
CA GLU A 74 -12.27 20.78 -0.31
C GLU A 74 -12.16 19.54 0.59
N MET A 75 -11.22 19.54 1.54
CA MET A 75 -11.09 18.44 2.51
C MET A 75 -12.35 18.31 3.37
N LYS A 76 -12.90 19.42 3.87
CA LYS A 76 -14.15 19.42 4.63
C LYS A 76 -15.32 18.87 3.81
N ALA A 77 -15.41 19.24 2.53
CA ALA A 77 -16.41 18.70 1.64
C ALA A 77 -16.27 17.18 1.42
N ALA A 78 -15.03 16.69 1.25
CA ALA A 78 -14.75 15.26 1.10
C ALA A 78 -15.02 14.46 2.39
N VAL A 79 -14.73 15.03 3.57
CA VAL A 79 -15.03 14.44 4.88
C VAL A 79 -16.54 14.41 5.14
N GLY A 80 -17.26 15.45 4.74
CA GLY A 80 -18.69 15.57 4.99
C GLY A 80 -19.00 15.66 6.49
N SER A 81 -19.95 14.86 6.96
CA SER A 81 -20.36 14.79 8.36
C SER A 81 -19.57 13.77 9.19
N GLU A 82 -18.57 13.11 8.61
CA GLU A 82 -17.81 12.08 9.30
C GLU A 82 -16.89 12.68 10.38
N PRO A 83 -16.80 12.05 11.56
CA PRO A 83 -15.93 12.53 12.62
C PRO A 83 -14.45 12.30 12.26
N LEU A 84 -13.58 13.12 12.85
CA LEU A 84 -12.13 12.92 12.83
C LEU A 84 -11.69 11.92 13.92
N PRO A 85 -10.55 11.24 13.76
CA PRO A 85 -9.61 11.34 12.64
C PRO A 85 -10.09 10.61 11.38
N CYS A 86 -9.55 10.96 10.22
CA CYS A 86 -9.85 10.27 8.97
C CYS A 86 -8.63 10.23 8.04
N VAL A 87 -8.70 9.41 6.99
CA VAL A 87 -7.72 9.41 5.91
C VAL A 87 -8.40 9.77 4.60
N LEU A 88 -7.86 10.77 3.90
CA LEU A 88 -8.30 11.17 2.57
C LEU A 88 -7.30 10.67 1.52
N ALA A 89 -7.79 10.23 0.37
CA ALA A 89 -6.99 9.88 -0.80
C ALA A 89 -7.16 10.96 -1.87
N ARG A 90 -6.05 11.56 -2.29
CA ARG A 90 -6.00 12.42 -3.46
C ARG A 90 -5.79 11.55 -4.69
N THR A 91 -6.58 11.81 -5.71
CA THR A 91 -6.38 11.28 -7.05
C THR A 91 -6.11 12.42 -8.03
N ARG A 92 -6.02 12.14 -9.33
CA ARG A 92 -5.85 13.20 -10.34
C ARG A 92 -7.09 14.09 -10.40
N ASN A 93 -8.27 13.50 -10.19
CA ASN A 93 -9.54 14.17 -10.45
C ASN A 93 -10.31 14.53 -9.17
N SER A 94 -10.01 13.93 -8.03
CA SER A 94 -10.82 14.11 -6.83
C SER A 94 -10.08 13.93 -5.51
N LEU A 95 -10.77 14.25 -4.43
CA LEU A 95 -10.37 13.96 -3.05
C LEU A 95 -11.44 13.09 -2.41
N VAL A 96 -11.04 11.91 -1.95
CA VAL A 96 -11.97 10.87 -1.50
C VAL A 96 -11.72 10.53 -0.04
N LEU A 97 -12.79 10.44 0.76
CA LEU A 97 -12.71 9.90 2.11
C LEU A 97 -12.45 8.39 2.06
N LEU A 98 -11.23 8.00 2.41
CA LEU A 98 -10.75 6.63 2.32
C LEU A 98 -11.08 5.84 3.59
N LEU A 99 -10.65 6.34 4.75
CA LEU A 99 -10.92 5.74 6.06
C LEU A 99 -11.63 6.72 6.99
N THR A 100 -12.69 6.24 7.65
CA THR A 100 -13.43 6.98 8.69
C THR A 100 -12.81 6.78 10.08
N ALA A 101 -13.17 7.61 11.05
CA ALA A 101 -12.71 7.44 12.43
C ALA A 101 -13.06 6.07 13.02
N ASP A 102 -14.24 5.53 12.68
CA ASP A 102 -14.67 4.21 13.11
C ASP A 102 -13.76 3.11 12.54
N THR A 103 -13.45 3.20 11.24
CA THR A 103 -12.55 2.27 10.55
C THR A 103 -11.15 2.28 11.18
N ILE A 104 -10.61 3.48 11.47
CA ILE A 104 -9.30 3.65 12.12
C ILE A 104 -9.33 3.09 13.55
N ARG A 105 -10.40 3.35 14.31
CA ARG A 105 -10.55 2.82 15.68
C ARG A 105 -10.53 1.30 15.70
N ARG A 106 -11.15 0.63 14.72
CA ARG A 106 -11.14 -0.83 14.60
C ARG A 106 -9.76 -1.42 14.27
N CYS A 107 -8.79 -0.60 13.86
CA CYS A 107 -7.39 -1.05 13.75
C CYS A 107 -6.78 -1.42 15.10
N ASN A 108 -7.35 -0.93 16.20
CA ASN A 108 -6.93 -1.25 17.57
C ASN A 108 -5.40 -1.15 17.79
N GLY A 109 -4.78 -0.11 17.22
CA GLY A 109 -3.33 0.11 17.33
C GLY A 109 -2.45 -0.74 16.38
N SER A 110 -3.03 -1.61 15.56
CA SER A 110 -2.29 -2.42 14.57
C SER A 110 -2.02 -1.63 13.29
N LEU A 111 -0.74 -1.36 13.01
CA LEU A 111 -0.31 -0.77 11.75
C LEU A 111 -0.54 -1.70 10.55
N ALA A 112 -0.47 -3.01 10.76
CA ALA A 112 -0.78 -4.00 9.72
C ALA A 112 -2.26 -3.93 9.32
N ASP A 113 -3.17 -3.79 10.30
CA ASP A 113 -4.60 -3.64 10.01
C ASP A 113 -4.90 -2.30 9.33
N LEU A 114 -4.24 -1.21 9.77
CA LEU A 114 -4.32 0.08 9.09
C LEU A 114 -3.90 -0.05 7.61
N ARG A 115 -2.77 -0.69 7.33
CA ARG A 115 -2.28 -0.92 5.96
C ARG A 115 -3.25 -1.77 5.14
N GLY A 116 -3.77 -2.85 5.72
CA GLY A 116 -4.78 -3.70 5.06
C GLY A 116 -6.05 -2.93 4.71
N ARG A 117 -6.56 -2.11 5.64
CA ARG A 117 -7.75 -1.28 5.43
C ARG A 117 -7.54 -0.21 4.37
N LEU A 118 -6.36 0.41 4.28
CA LEU A 118 -6.06 1.35 3.20
C LEU A 118 -6.25 0.69 1.83
N ASN A 119 -5.68 -0.50 1.62
CA ASN A 119 -5.79 -1.23 0.36
C ASN A 119 -7.24 -1.67 0.07
N ILE A 120 -7.91 -2.25 1.07
CA ILE A 120 -9.28 -2.74 0.95
C ILE A 120 -10.26 -1.60 0.64
N HIS A 121 -10.17 -0.46 1.34
CA HIS A 121 -11.05 0.68 1.10
C HIS A 121 -10.73 1.39 -0.22
N ALA A 122 -9.47 1.41 -0.65
CA ALA A 122 -9.09 1.92 -1.96
C ALA A 122 -9.74 1.08 -3.06
N ALA A 123 -9.61 -0.24 -2.98
CA ALA A 123 -10.23 -1.17 -3.94
C ALA A 123 -11.76 -1.01 -3.99
N MET A 124 -12.44 -0.89 -2.85
CA MET A 124 -13.90 -0.65 -2.80
C MET A 124 -14.33 0.67 -3.47
N ARG A 125 -13.41 1.62 -3.63
CA ARG A 125 -13.65 2.93 -4.26
C ARG A 125 -13.16 3.00 -5.69
N ASN A 126 -12.79 1.85 -6.27
CA ASN A 126 -12.16 1.78 -7.59
C ASN A 126 -10.88 2.63 -7.68
N LEU A 127 -10.14 2.72 -6.57
CA LEU A 127 -8.84 3.38 -6.47
C LEU A 127 -7.73 2.32 -6.37
N ALA A 128 -6.52 2.68 -6.78
CA ALA A 128 -5.33 1.86 -6.64
C ALA A 128 -4.13 2.68 -6.18
N PHE A 129 -3.24 2.06 -5.40
CA PHE A 129 -1.91 2.64 -5.21
C PHE A 129 -1.09 2.42 -6.49
N PRO A 130 -0.28 3.40 -6.94
CA PRO A 130 0.49 3.31 -8.18
C PRO A 130 1.43 2.10 -8.20
N ASN A 131 1.88 1.64 -7.04
CA ASN A 131 2.78 0.50 -6.92
C ASN A 131 2.08 -0.87 -7.02
N GLU A 132 0.74 -0.96 -6.99
CA GLU A 132 0.02 -2.25 -7.12
C GLU A 132 -0.03 -2.80 -8.56
N THR A 133 0.33 -2.01 -9.57
CA THR A 133 0.24 -2.44 -10.99
C THR A 133 1.58 -2.56 -11.71
N ASP A 134 2.71 -2.06 -11.18
CA ASP A 134 3.99 -2.02 -11.92
C ASP A 134 5.25 -2.48 -11.15
N THR A 135 5.16 -2.89 -9.87
CA THR A 135 6.37 -3.17 -9.08
C THR A 135 7.07 -4.49 -9.39
N VAL A 136 6.46 -5.43 -10.12
CA VAL A 136 7.20 -6.64 -10.54
C VAL A 136 8.24 -6.30 -11.62
N SER A 137 8.03 -5.25 -12.44
CA SER A 137 8.96 -4.90 -13.52
C SER A 137 10.09 -3.94 -13.10
N SER A 138 9.98 -3.27 -11.96
CA SER A 138 10.91 -2.19 -11.57
C SER A 138 11.76 -2.47 -10.32
N ILE A 139 11.66 -3.67 -9.73
CA ILE A 139 12.63 -4.11 -8.72
C ILE A 139 13.90 -4.56 -9.48
N PRO A 140 15.09 -3.99 -9.20
CA PRO A 140 16.32 -4.34 -9.92
C PRO A 140 16.62 -5.85 -9.86
N VAL A 141 16.29 -6.49 -8.73
CA VAL A 141 16.43 -7.93 -8.51
C VAL A 141 15.55 -8.77 -9.45
N VAL A 142 14.36 -8.28 -9.80
CA VAL A 142 13.41 -9.02 -10.65
C VAL A 142 13.79 -8.89 -12.13
N ALA A 143 14.23 -7.70 -12.56
CA ALA A 143 14.82 -7.51 -13.89
C ALA A 143 16.05 -8.41 -14.11
N GLU A 144 16.89 -8.58 -13.08
CA GLU A 144 18.04 -9.48 -13.11
C GLU A 144 17.63 -10.95 -13.23
N VAL A 145 16.56 -11.36 -12.53
CA VAL A 145 16.00 -12.72 -12.59
C VAL A 145 15.35 -13.00 -13.95
N GLU A 146 14.63 -12.04 -14.55
CA GLU A 146 14.06 -12.18 -15.89
C GLU A 146 15.14 -12.23 -16.97
N ALA A 147 16.16 -11.38 -16.87
CA ALA A 147 17.32 -11.42 -17.77
C ALA A 147 18.10 -12.74 -17.62
N ALA A 148 18.25 -13.27 -16.41
CA ALA A 148 18.85 -14.56 -16.15
C ALA A 148 18.03 -15.72 -16.74
N ARG A 149 16.69 -15.70 -16.59
CA ARG A 149 15.78 -16.66 -17.21
C ARG A 149 15.85 -16.64 -18.74
N ALA A 150 15.86 -15.45 -19.35
CA ALA A 150 15.99 -15.30 -20.80
C ALA A 150 17.32 -15.85 -21.33
N ARG A 151 18.42 -15.67 -20.57
CA ARG A 151 19.73 -16.27 -20.91
C ARG A 151 19.70 -17.79 -20.80
N LEU A 152 19.08 -18.33 -19.75
CA LEU A 152 18.99 -19.78 -19.53
C LEU A 152 18.22 -20.51 -20.63
N ILE A 153 17.15 -19.88 -21.15
CA ILE A 153 16.36 -20.41 -22.27
C ILE A 153 17.20 -20.46 -23.56
N ARG A 154 18.09 -19.48 -23.78
CA ARG A 154 18.94 -19.40 -24.97
C ARG A 154 20.14 -20.36 -24.94
N THR A 155 20.50 -20.87 -23.77
CA THR A 155 21.63 -21.79 -23.58
C THR A 155 21.22 -23.25 -23.39
N GLN A 156 19.93 -23.59 -23.49
CA GLN A 156 19.57 -25.01 -23.56
C GLN A 156 20.14 -25.60 -24.85
N PRO A 157 21.02 -26.60 -24.79
CA PRO A 157 21.50 -27.25 -25.99
C PRO A 157 20.30 -27.86 -26.72
N ALA A 158 20.30 -27.75 -28.05
CA ALA A 158 19.33 -28.42 -28.89
C ALA A 158 19.24 -29.88 -28.44
N ARG A 159 18.01 -30.31 -28.11
CA ARG A 159 17.69 -31.68 -27.70
C ARG A 159 18.34 -32.62 -28.71
N VAL A 160 19.35 -33.40 -28.28
CA VAL A 160 19.98 -34.42 -29.12
C VAL A 160 18.87 -35.37 -29.58
N SER A 161 18.60 -35.35 -30.88
CA SER A 161 17.73 -36.31 -31.54
C SER A 161 18.45 -37.66 -31.49
N VAL A 162 17.92 -38.59 -30.69
CA VAL A 162 18.39 -39.99 -30.71
C VAL A 162 17.99 -40.56 -32.09
N PRO A 163 18.92 -41.18 -32.86
CA PRO A 163 18.57 -41.79 -34.12
C PRO A 163 17.71 -43.03 -33.88
N GLN A 164 16.62 -43.14 -34.63
CA GLN A 164 15.77 -44.32 -34.66
C GLN A 164 16.52 -45.38 -35.49
N GLU A 165 16.98 -46.47 -34.87
CA GLU A 165 17.54 -47.60 -35.62
C GLU A 165 16.42 -48.27 -36.41
N GLU A 166 16.52 -48.18 -37.73
CA GLU A 166 15.73 -48.96 -38.68
C GLU A 166 16.19 -50.42 -38.63
N GLY A 167 15.38 -51.25 -37.97
CA GLY A 167 15.47 -52.70 -38.08
C GLY A 167 14.56 -53.21 -39.19
N GLU A 168 15.05 -53.20 -40.43
CA GLU A 168 14.51 -54.07 -41.48
C GLU A 168 14.79 -55.54 -41.12
N ARG A 169 13.74 -56.34 -41.09
CA ARG A 169 13.83 -57.74 -41.51
C ARG A 169 12.48 -58.21 -42.05
N GLU A 170 12.38 -58.19 -43.37
CA GLU A 170 11.51 -59.09 -44.12
C GLU A 170 11.73 -60.53 -43.63
N PHE A 171 10.65 -61.27 -43.41
CA PHE A 171 10.67 -62.70 -43.65
C PHE A 171 9.32 -63.16 -44.20
N SER A 172 9.38 -63.63 -45.44
CA SER A 172 8.32 -64.30 -46.20
C SER A 172 7.88 -65.62 -45.58
N GLY A 173 6.64 -66.02 -45.90
CA GLY A 173 6.11 -67.40 -45.81
C GLY A 173 4.58 -67.36 -45.78
N GLN A 174 3.87 -67.38 -46.91
CA GLN A 174 3.42 -68.57 -47.65
C GLN A 174 2.93 -69.73 -46.76
N GLY A 175 1.64 -70.08 -46.90
CA GLY A 175 1.05 -71.33 -46.41
C GLY A 175 -0.35 -71.18 -45.86
#